data_AF-A0A956ETD3-F1
#
_entry.id   AF-A0A956ETD3-F1
#
_cell.length_a   1.000
_cell.length_b   1.000
_cell.length_c   1.000
_cell.angle_alpha   90.00
_cell.angle_beta   90.00
_cell.angle_gamma   90.00
#
_symmetry.space_group_name_H-M   'P 1'
#
loop_
_entity.id
_entity.type
_entity.pdbx_description
1 polymer ?
#
loop_
_entity_poly.entity_id
_entity_poly.type
_entity_poly.pdbx_seq_one_letter_code
_entity_poly.pdbx_strand_id
1 'polypeptide(L)'
;MANQRPASAAPRPRPARSPRGARFLAVLDVTATGIGAAWLVLALELCAVTLLGQRRFASVWEIQFGSLWLAPTALGLAGACGVAGAGLGSLLRRDSLAARRLFASLIGLGATAAAWSVGGGRHLAEPVKRFGFAAVVGLVGGLAVLWIAARAARLARTRPWVLRGLGWLVVVACEVVNASVLVRLYPGFHASLAITALLLAAATAVASRAESASATPRKYRLLGYFGVWVMSLALATLSAQRLSTFDNYRMVLLDRAPLLGQAVLVAGRLAPPPPISADC
;
A
#
# COMPACT_ATOMS: atom_id res chain seq x y z
N MET A 1 -5.37 14.31 70.55
CA MET A 1 -5.06 13.03 69.89
C MET A 1 -4.60 13.31 68.47
N ALA A 2 -3.27 13.27 68.24
CA ALA A 2 -2.67 13.61 66.95
C ALA A 2 -2.74 12.41 66.00
N ASN A 3 -3.43 12.58 64.88
CA ASN A 3 -3.68 11.56 63.87
C ASN A 3 -2.41 11.36 63.03
N GLN A 4 -1.54 10.41 63.40
CA GLN A 4 -0.34 10.05 62.64
C GLN A 4 -0.77 9.39 61.32
N ARG A 5 -0.65 10.12 60.21
CA ARG A 5 -0.84 9.55 58.87
C ARG A 5 0.27 8.53 58.60
N PRO A 6 -0.05 7.27 58.24
CA PRO A 6 0.96 6.28 57.92
C PRO A 6 1.81 6.76 56.76
N ALA A 7 3.14 6.63 56.91
CA ALA A 7 4.11 6.99 55.90
C ALA A 7 3.75 6.29 54.57
N SER A 8 3.43 7.10 53.56
CA SER A 8 3.19 6.64 52.18
C SER A 8 4.39 5.81 51.73
N ALA A 9 4.20 4.50 51.58
CA ALA A 9 5.22 3.57 51.10
C ALA A 9 5.82 4.12 49.79
N ALA A 10 7.15 4.23 49.74
CA ALA A 10 7.85 4.72 48.57
C ALA A 10 7.42 3.91 47.34
N PRO A 11 7.07 4.56 46.21
CA PRO A 11 6.61 3.87 45.02
C PRO A 11 7.69 2.89 44.55
N ARG A 12 7.34 1.59 44.47
CA ARG A 12 8.27 0.55 44.00
C ARG A 12 8.78 0.91 42.61
N PRO A 13 10.09 0.85 42.35
CA PRO A 13 10.65 1.10 41.02
C PRO A 13 10.01 0.13 40.03
N ARG A 14 9.39 0.66 38.97
CA ARG A 14 8.83 -0.18 37.90
C ARG A 14 9.98 -0.94 37.24
N PRO A 15 9.87 -2.26 37.05
CA PRO A 15 10.91 -3.04 36.39
C PRO A 15 11.17 -2.44 34.99
N ALA A 16 12.45 -2.18 34.69
CA ALA A 16 12.87 -1.69 33.39
C ALA A 16 12.43 -2.69 32.31
N ARG A 17 11.59 -2.25 31.37
CA ARG A 17 11.21 -3.09 30.22
C ARG A 17 12.48 -3.41 29.42
N SER A 18 12.63 -4.68 29.03
CA SER A 18 13.78 -5.09 28.24
C SER A 18 13.85 -4.31 26.91
N PRO A 19 15.05 -3.83 26.51
CA PRO A 19 15.20 -3.00 25.30
C PRO A 19 14.79 -3.72 24.01
N ARG A 20 14.77 -5.07 24.02
CA ARG A 20 14.32 -5.89 22.88
C ARG A 20 12.82 -5.76 22.62
N GLY A 21 11.99 -5.81 23.67
CA GLY A 21 10.53 -5.71 23.54
C GLY A 21 10.09 -4.35 23.00
N ALA A 22 10.77 -3.28 23.40
CA ALA A 22 10.48 -1.93 22.91
C ALA A 22 10.77 -1.78 21.41
N ARG A 23 11.89 -2.32 20.92
CA ARG A 23 12.24 -2.27 19.49
C ARG A 23 11.26 -3.05 18.63
N PHE A 24 10.87 -4.25 19.06
CA PHE A 24 9.90 -5.06 18.31
C PHE A 24 8.55 -4.36 18.16
N LEU A 25 8.02 -3.80 19.25
CA LEU A 25 6.76 -3.04 19.21
C LEU A 25 6.86 -1.79 18.31
N ALA A 26 8.01 -1.12 18.28
CA ALA A 26 8.23 0.02 17.39
C ALA A 26 8.20 -0.39 15.91
N VAL A 27 8.82 -1.52 15.55
CA VAL A 27 8.78 -2.06 14.18
C VAL A 27 7.34 -2.41 13.79
N LEU A 28 6.60 -3.13 14.65
CA LEU A 28 5.20 -3.46 14.37
C LEU A 28 4.34 -2.20 14.18
N ASP A 29 4.58 -1.16 14.96
CA ASP A 29 3.80 0.07 14.89
C ASP A 29 4.06 0.88 13.61
N VAL A 30 5.31 0.88 13.14
CA VAL A 30 5.68 1.42 11.83
C VAL A 30 4.99 0.65 10.71
N THR A 31 5.05 -0.68 10.76
CA THR A 31 4.41 -1.54 9.76
C THR A 31 2.89 -1.36 9.74
N ALA A 32 2.24 -1.34 10.90
CA ALA A 32 0.81 -1.10 11.03
C ALA A 32 0.40 0.27 10.46
N THR A 33 1.25 1.29 10.57
CA THR A 33 1.01 2.59 9.95
C THR A 33 1.05 2.50 8.42
N GLY A 34 2.02 1.78 7.86
CA GLY A 34 2.09 1.56 6.42
C GLY A 34 0.90 0.78 5.86
N ILE A 35 0.50 -0.31 6.54
CA ILE A 35 -0.70 -1.09 6.19
C ILE A 35 -1.95 -0.20 6.21
N GLY A 36 -2.17 0.53 7.30
CA GLY A 36 -3.35 1.40 7.42
C GLY A 36 -3.39 2.51 6.37
N ALA A 37 -2.24 3.08 5.99
CA ALA A 37 -2.17 4.08 4.93
C ALA A 37 -2.52 3.50 3.55
N ALA A 38 -2.02 2.31 3.22
CA ALA A 38 -2.35 1.63 1.96
C ALA A 38 -3.86 1.25 1.90
N TRP A 39 -4.43 0.77 3.01
CA TRP A 39 -5.86 0.48 3.09
C TRP A 39 -6.73 1.74 2.99
N LEU A 40 -6.27 2.87 3.53
CA LEU A 40 -6.98 4.14 3.38
C LEU A 40 -7.08 4.54 1.91
N VAL A 41 -6.03 4.36 1.10
CA VAL A 41 -6.10 4.63 -0.35
C VAL A 41 -7.17 3.78 -1.02
N LEU A 42 -7.18 2.46 -0.75
CA LEU A 42 -8.21 1.56 -1.30
C LEU A 42 -9.62 1.95 -0.87
N ALA A 43 -9.81 2.32 0.40
CA ALA A 43 -11.10 2.74 0.91
C ALA A 43 -11.59 4.03 0.21
N LEU A 44 -10.68 4.99 -0.01
CA LEU A 44 -10.99 6.23 -0.73
C LEU A 44 -11.35 5.95 -2.19
N GLU A 45 -10.64 5.06 -2.87
CA GLU A 45 -10.98 4.64 -4.24
C GLU A 45 -12.35 3.95 -4.28
N LEU A 46 -12.62 3.01 -3.36
CA LEU A 46 -13.93 2.34 -3.28
C LEU A 46 -15.06 3.36 -3.09
N CYS A 47 -14.89 4.32 -2.18
CA CYS A 47 -15.84 5.42 -1.99
C CYS A 47 -16.01 6.24 -3.27
N ALA A 48 -14.92 6.62 -3.95
CA ALA A 48 -14.99 7.41 -5.17
C ALA A 48 -15.74 6.66 -6.29
N VAL A 49 -15.40 5.39 -6.51
CA VAL A 49 -16.01 4.55 -7.56
C VAL A 49 -17.49 4.28 -7.26
N THR A 50 -17.85 4.01 -6.00
CA THR A 50 -19.25 3.78 -5.62
C THR A 50 -20.09 5.06 -5.75
N LEU A 51 -19.58 6.21 -5.29
CA LEU A 51 -20.30 7.49 -5.39
C LEU A 51 -20.47 7.97 -6.84
N LEU A 52 -19.40 7.89 -7.64
CA LEU A 52 -19.42 8.33 -9.04
C LEU A 52 -20.09 7.31 -9.98
N GLY A 53 -20.08 6.03 -9.59
CA GLY A 53 -20.54 4.90 -10.39
C GLY A 53 -21.89 4.32 -9.95
N GLN A 54 -22.59 4.91 -8.97
CA GLN A 54 -23.81 4.35 -8.37
C GLN A 54 -24.86 3.85 -9.38
N ARG A 55 -25.00 4.51 -10.55
CA ARG A 55 -25.97 4.13 -11.60
C ARG A 55 -25.57 2.89 -12.42
N ARG A 56 -24.35 2.40 -12.27
CA ARG A 56 -23.83 1.22 -12.96
C ARG A 56 -23.95 -0.07 -12.14
N PHE A 57 -24.19 0.05 -10.85
CA PHE A 57 -24.47 -1.10 -10.00
C PHE A 57 -25.95 -1.45 -10.11
N ALA A 58 -26.27 -2.74 -10.18
CA ALA A 58 -27.63 -3.22 -10.27
C ALA A 58 -28.40 -2.98 -8.95
N SER A 59 -27.69 -3.02 -7.82
CA SER A 59 -28.29 -2.78 -6.49
C SER A 59 -27.25 -2.42 -5.43
N VAL A 60 -27.73 -1.93 -4.28
CA VAL A 60 -26.90 -1.72 -3.07
C VAL A 60 -26.32 -3.04 -2.56
N TRP A 61 -27.06 -4.14 -2.69
CA TRP A 61 -26.60 -5.48 -2.30
C TRP A 61 -25.36 -5.93 -3.06
N GLU A 62 -25.31 -5.61 -4.35
CA GLU A 62 -24.15 -5.88 -5.19
C GLU A 62 -22.90 -5.14 -4.68
N ILE A 63 -23.04 -3.87 -4.29
CA ILE A 63 -21.92 -3.09 -3.74
C ILE A 63 -21.49 -3.67 -2.39
N GLN A 64 -22.43 -3.99 -1.49
CA GLN A 64 -22.14 -4.50 -0.15
C GLN A 64 -21.41 -5.85 -0.21
N PHE A 65 -22.00 -6.83 -0.89
CA PHE A 65 -21.43 -8.17 -0.97
C PHE A 65 -20.22 -8.23 -1.90
N GLY A 66 -20.24 -7.52 -3.03
CA GLY A 66 -19.08 -7.42 -3.92
C GLY A 66 -17.85 -6.86 -3.19
N SER A 67 -18.03 -5.79 -2.41
CA SER A 67 -16.94 -5.20 -1.62
C SER A 67 -16.49 -6.12 -0.49
N LEU A 68 -17.43 -6.78 0.19
CA LEU A 68 -17.12 -7.76 1.24
C LEU A 68 -16.27 -8.92 0.69
N TRP A 69 -16.62 -9.47 -0.48
CA TRP A 69 -15.90 -10.59 -1.08
C TRP A 69 -14.60 -10.19 -1.78
N LEU A 70 -14.48 -8.94 -2.23
CA LEU A 70 -13.21 -8.42 -2.74
C LEU A 70 -12.21 -8.05 -1.63
N ALA A 71 -12.71 -7.67 -0.45
CA ALA A 71 -11.89 -7.12 0.62
C ALA A 71 -10.68 -8.01 1.01
N PRO A 72 -10.80 -9.35 1.17
CA PRO A 72 -9.65 -10.18 1.53
C PRO A 72 -8.50 -10.11 0.50
N THR A 73 -8.82 -10.15 -0.79
CA THR A 73 -7.80 -10.00 -1.84
C THR A 73 -7.20 -8.59 -1.83
N ALA A 74 -8.04 -7.56 -1.78
CA ALA A 74 -7.60 -6.16 -1.84
C ALA A 74 -6.74 -5.78 -0.61
N LEU A 75 -7.21 -6.10 0.60
CA LEU A 75 -6.51 -5.85 1.86
C LEU A 75 -5.22 -6.68 1.98
N GLY A 76 -5.21 -7.92 1.46
CA GLY A 76 -4.02 -8.76 1.39
C GLY A 76 -2.91 -8.11 0.54
N LEU A 77 -3.24 -7.69 -0.68
CA LEU A 77 -2.32 -7.04 -1.61
C LEU A 77 -1.85 -5.67 -1.10
N ALA A 78 -2.78 -4.82 -0.65
CA ALA A 78 -2.43 -3.51 -0.10
C ALA A 78 -1.68 -3.62 1.22
N GLY A 79 -1.94 -4.64 2.03
CA GLY A 79 -1.16 -4.92 3.24
C GLY A 79 0.30 -5.25 2.89
N ALA A 80 0.54 -6.10 1.89
CA ALA A 80 1.90 -6.40 1.42
C ALA A 80 2.62 -5.13 0.92
N CYS A 81 1.95 -4.30 0.13
CA CYS A 81 2.46 -2.99 -0.29
C CYS A 81 2.70 -2.06 0.91
N GLY A 82 1.82 -2.08 1.91
CA GLY A 82 1.92 -1.31 3.14
C GLY A 82 3.16 -1.68 3.97
N VAL A 83 3.47 -2.97 4.10
CA VAL A 83 4.70 -3.45 4.75
C VAL A 83 5.94 -2.97 3.99
N ALA A 84 5.97 -3.17 2.67
CA ALA A 84 7.09 -2.76 1.82
C ALA A 84 7.30 -1.23 1.88
N GLY A 85 6.22 -0.45 1.73
CA GLY A 85 6.23 1.01 1.83
C GLY A 85 6.66 1.50 3.22
N ALA A 86 6.27 0.82 4.30
CA ALA A 86 6.77 1.13 5.64
C ALA A 86 8.29 0.94 5.77
N GLY A 87 8.83 -0.11 5.14
CA GLY A 87 10.27 -0.32 5.02
C GLY A 87 10.96 0.83 4.28
N LEU A 88 10.42 1.23 3.13
CA LEU A 88 10.92 2.37 2.34
C LEU A 88 10.87 3.69 3.11
N GLY A 89 9.75 3.99 3.78
CA GLY A 89 9.60 5.18 4.63
C GLY A 89 10.59 5.17 5.81
N SER A 90 10.90 4.00 6.35
CA SER A 90 11.91 3.83 7.40
C SER A 90 13.33 4.07 6.88
N LEU A 91 13.65 3.62 5.66
CA LEU A 91 14.93 3.91 5.01
C LEU A 91 15.10 5.39 4.72
N LEU A 92 14.04 6.06 4.24
CA LEU A 92 14.06 7.50 3.94
C LEU A 92 14.38 8.36 5.16
N ARG A 93 13.97 7.93 6.36
CA ARG A 93 14.25 8.64 7.61
C ARG A 93 15.69 8.50 8.10
N ARG A 94 16.42 7.46 7.68
CA ARG A 94 17.78 7.21 8.14
C ARG A 94 18.77 8.18 7.50
N ASP A 95 19.55 8.86 8.32
CA ASP A 95 20.58 9.79 7.84
C ASP A 95 21.91 9.09 7.56
N SER A 96 21.88 8.06 6.72
CA SER A 96 23.09 7.35 6.31
C SER A 96 23.14 7.17 4.81
N LEU A 97 24.35 7.28 4.24
CA LEU A 97 24.57 7.06 2.81
C LEU A 97 24.17 5.63 2.40
N ALA A 98 24.42 4.64 3.26
CA ALA A 98 24.03 3.26 3.03
C ALA A 98 22.49 3.09 2.91
N ALA A 99 21.71 3.74 3.79
CA ALA A 99 20.26 3.69 3.71
C ALA A 99 19.72 4.38 2.44
N ARG A 100 20.32 5.51 2.04
CA ARG A 100 19.97 6.21 0.79
C ARG A 100 20.30 5.37 -0.44
N ARG A 101 21.47 4.72 -0.48
CA ARG A 101 21.86 3.78 -1.54
C ARG A 101 20.90 2.61 -1.62
N LEU A 102 20.59 1.97 -0.49
CA LEU A 102 19.63 0.86 -0.46
C LEU A 102 18.23 1.31 -0.94
N PHE A 103 17.74 2.45 -0.46
CA PHE A 103 16.45 3.00 -0.90
C PHE A 103 16.43 3.25 -2.41
N ALA A 104 17.45 3.89 -2.95
CA ALA A 104 17.57 4.12 -4.38
C ALA A 104 17.70 2.83 -5.20
N SER A 105 18.47 1.85 -4.74
CA SER A 105 18.59 0.54 -5.40
C SER A 105 17.24 -0.18 -5.45
N LEU A 106 16.47 -0.16 -4.36
CA LEU A 106 15.14 -0.78 -4.32
C LEU A 106 14.15 -0.10 -5.27
N ILE A 107 14.13 1.24 -5.32
CA ILE A 107 13.27 1.97 -6.27
C ILE A 107 13.74 1.75 -7.71
N GLY A 108 15.05 1.75 -7.96
CA GLY A 108 15.61 1.46 -9.28
C GLY A 108 15.23 0.07 -9.78
N LEU A 109 15.35 -0.96 -8.93
CA LEU A 109 14.89 -2.32 -9.23
C LEU A 109 13.38 -2.39 -9.49
N GLY A 110 12.59 -1.69 -8.69
CA GLY A 110 11.14 -1.58 -8.90
C GLY A 110 10.80 -0.92 -10.24
N ALA A 111 11.48 0.16 -10.60
CA ALA A 111 11.33 0.84 -11.87
C ALA A 111 11.79 -0.03 -13.06
N THR A 112 12.86 -0.81 -12.92
CA THR A 112 13.26 -1.84 -13.91
C THR A 112 12.15 -2.87 -14.10
N ALA A 113 11.61 -3.42 -13.01
CA ALA A 113 10.54 -4.43 -13.08
C ALA A 113 9.26 -3.86 -13.75
N ALA A 114 8.89 -2.63 -13.40
CA ALA A 114 7.78 -1.91 -14.01
C ALA A 114 8.00 -1.71 -15.51
N ALA A 115 9.14 -1.15 -15.91
CA ALA A 115 9.49 -0.94 -17.32
C ALA A 115 9.56 -2.26 -18.11
N TRP A 116 10.09 -3.32 -17.51
CA TRP A 116 10.08 -4.65 -18.10
C TRP A 116 8.66 -5.12 -18.35
N SER A 117 7.73 -4.96 -17.40
CA SER A 117 6.33 -5.38 -17.55
C SER A 117 5.59 -4.68 -18.70
N VAL A 118 6.01 -3.46 -19.06
CA VAL A 118 5.42 -2.65 -20.13
C VAL A 118 6.03 -2.96 -21.49
N GLY A 119 7.27 -3.43 -21.54
CA GLY A 119 8.03 -3.68 -22.77
C GLY A 119 7.58 -4.88 -23.62
N GLY A 120 6.32 -5.33 -23.53
CA GLY A 120 5.79 -6.45 -24.32
C GLY A 120 5.36 -6.10 -25.76
N GLY A 121 5.42 -4.82 -26.15
CA GLY A 121 4.98 -4.37 -27.47
C GLY A 121 5.94 -4.73 -28.60
N ARG A 122 5.45 -4.63 -29.85
CA ARG A 122 6.22 -4.94 -31.09
C ARG A 122 7.60 -4.27 -31.17
N HIS A 123 7.76 -3.07 -30.61
CA HIS A 123 9.01 -2.31 -30.64
C HIS A 123 10.05 -2.77 -29.61
N LEU A 124 9.63 -3.51 -28.57
CA LEU A 124 10.48 -4.07 -27.51
C LEU A 124 10.37 -5.61 -27.44
N ALA A 125 9.95 -6.25 -28.52
CA ALA A 125 9.81 -7.71 -28.59
C ALA A 125 11.17 -8.43 -28.43
N GLU A 126 12.25 -7.79 -28.89
CA GLU A 126 13.60 -8.31 -28.74
C GLU A 126 14.05 -8.24 -27.26
N PRO A 127 14.41 -9.37 -26.62
CA PRO A 127 14.72 -9.42 -25.18
C PRO A 127 15.83 -8.46 -24.75
N VAL A 128 16.85 -8.29 -25.60
CA VAL A 128 17.99 -7.40 -25.33
C VAL A 128 17.55 -5.93 -25.30
N LYS A 129 16.73 -5.49 -26.26
CA LYS A 129 16.18 -4.12 -26.28
C LYS A 129 15.26 -3.87 -25.10
N ARG A 130 14.41 -4.84 -24.75
CA ARG A 130 13.53 -4.76 -23.56
C ARG A 130 14.33 -4.64 -22.27
N PHE A 131 15.39 -5.42 -22.13
CA PHE A 131 16.28 -5.37 -20.97
C PHE A 131 17.01 -4.04 -20.90
N GLY A 132 17.57 -3.57 -22.02
CA GLY A 132 18.26 -2.28 -22.11
C GLY A 132 17.33 -1.12 -21.71
N PHE A 133 16.11 -1.08 -22.26
CA PHE A 133 15.10 -0.09 -21.88
C PHE A 133 14.78 -0.14 -20.37
N ALA A 134 14.48 -1.32 -19.84
CA ALA A 134 14.15 -1.49 -18.43
C ALA A 134 15.31 -1.09 -17.50
N ALA A 135 16.54 -1.46 -17.85
CA ALA A 135 17.75 -1.10 -17.11
C ALA A 135 17.98 0.41 -17.09
N VAL A 136 17.80 1.11 -18.23
CA VAL A 136 17.92 2.57 -18.31
C VAL A 136 16.87 3.25 -17.42
N VAL A 137 15.60 2.82 -17.48
CA VAL A 137 14.53 3.36 -16.63
C VAL A 137 14.84 3.15 -15.15
N GLY A 138 15.30 1.95 -14.77
CA GLY A 138 15.70 1.64 -13.40
C GLY A 138 16.88 2.48 -12.91
N LEU A 139 17.90 2.65 -13.76
CA LEU A 139 19.07 3.48 -13.44
C LEU A 139 18.66 4.94 -13.23
N VAL A 140 17.88 5.51 -14.16
CA VAL A 140 17.39 6.89 -14.06
C VAL A 140 16.54 7.07 -12.80
N GLY A 141 15.63 6.13 -12.52
CA GLY A 141 14.80 6.15 -11.31
C GLY A 141 15.63 6.10 -10.03
N GLY A 142 16.60 5.19 -9.95
CA GLY A 142 17.50 5.07 -8.80
C GLY A 142 18.36 6.32 -8.59
N LEU A 143 18.94 6.87 -9.65
CA LEU A 143 19.73 8.10 -9.59
C LEU A 143 18.89 9.31 -9.16
N ALA A 144 17.67 9.44 -9.68
CA ALA A 144 16.73 10.48 -9.27
C ALA A 144 16.41 10.38 -7.77
N VAL A 145 16.19 9.16 -7.27
CA VAL A 145 15.96 8.92 -5.83
C VAL A 145 17.19 9.29 -5.01
N LEU A 146 18.41 8.92 -5.42
CA LEU A 146 19.63 9.33 -4.71
C LEU A 146 19.73 10.85 -4.58
N TRP A 147 19.40 11.56 -5.65
CA TRP A 147 19.45 13.03 -5.70
C TRP A 147 18.40 13.70 -4.81
N ILE A 148 17.20 13.12 -4.72
CA ILE A 148 16.06 13.69 -3.97
C ILE A 148 16.04 13.23 -2.51
N ALA A 149 16.57 12.04 -2.19
CA ALA A 149 16.43 11.40 -0.89
C ALA A 149 16.88 12.28 0.29
N ALA A 150 18.00 13.02 0.14
CA ALA A 150 18.48 13.91 1.19
C ALA A 150 17.50 15.07 1.48
N ARG A 151 16.87 15.63 0.43
CA ARG A 151 15.87 16.69 0.54
C ARG A 151 14.58 16.16 1.15
N ALA A 152 14.13 14.99 0.70
CA ALA A 152 12.95 14.33 1.23
C ALA A 152 13.13 13.93 2.71
N ALA A 153 14.30 13.42 3.10
CA ALA A 153 14.62 13.14 4.51
C ALA A 153 14.61 14.41 5.37
N ARG A 154 15.17 15.52 4.87
CA ARG A 154 15.10 16.82 5.54
C ARG A 154 13.66 17.31 5.68
N LEU A 155 12.84 17.17 4.65
CA LEU A 155 11.43 17.54 4.66
C LEU A 155 10.64 16.69 5.67
N ALA A 156 10.91 15.39 5.73
CA ALA A 156 10.30 14.48 6.71
C ALA A 156 10.52 14.94 8.15
N ARG A 157 11.72 15.47 8.46
CA ARG A 157 12.07 15.95 9.80
C ARG A 157 11.50 17.35 10.10
N THR A 158 11.62 18.26 9.15
CA THR A 158 11.34 19.69 9.38
C THR A 158 9.89 20.09 9.08
N ARG A 159 9.27 19.46 8.08
CA ARG A 159 7.91 19.77 7.61
C ARG A 159 7.18 18.49 7.18
N PRO A 160 6.91 17.55 8.12
CA PRO A 160 6.33 16.23 7.81
C PRO A 160 4.97 16.31 7.09
N TRP A 161 4.18 17.35 7.37
CA TRP A 161 2.89 17.58 6.71
C TRP A 161 3.04 17.91 5.22
N VAL A 162 4.10 18.63 4.81
CA VAL A 162 4.39 18.91 3.40
C VAL A 162 4.74 17.63 2.67
N LEU A 163 5.60 16.79 3.26
CA LEU A 163 5.95 15.49 2.66
C LEU A 163 4.71 14.62 2.45
N ARG A 164 3.81 14.59 3.46
CA ARG A 164 2.55 13.86 3.37
C ARG A 164 1.62 14.42 2.29
N GLY A 165 1.49 15.75 2.21
CA GLY A 165 0.69 16.42 1.18
C GLY A 165 1.20 16.14 -0.24
N LEU A 166 2.52 16.24 -0.46
CA LEU A 166 3.15 15.88 -1.72
C LEU A 166 2.99 14.40 -2.05
N GLY A 167 3.13 13.51 -1.05
CA GLY A 167 2.87 12.09 -1.20
C GLY A 167 1.47 11.81 -1.71
N TRP A 168 0.45 12.39 -1.06
CA TRP A 168 -0.95 12.26 -1.49
C TRP A 168 -1.21 12.86 -2.86
N LEU A 169 -0.63 14.02 -3.17
CA LEU A 169 -0.77 14.63 -4.49
C LEU A 169 -0.26 13.68 -5.58
N VAL A 170 0.89 13.03 -5.37
CA VAL A 170 1.43 12.06 -6.32
C VAL A 170 0.59 10.77 -6.36
N VAL A 171 0.06 10.29 -5.23
CA VAL A 171 -0.89 9.17 -5.22
C VAL A 171 -2.12 9.47 -6.07
N VAL A 172 -2.75 10.64 -5.88
CA VAL A 172 -3.91 11.06 -6.68
C VAL A 172 -3.52 11.23 -8.15
N ALA A 173 -2.35 11.80 -8.45
CA ALA A 173 -1.86 11.92 -9.82
C ALA A 173 -1.67 10.53 -10.48
N CYS A 174 -1.10 9.56 -9.77
CA CYS A 174 -1.00 8.18 -10.24
C CYS A 174 -2.38 7.62 -10.57
N GLU A 175 -3.36 7.76 -9.67
CA GLU A 175 -4.73 7.27 -9.88
C GLU A 175 -5.42 7.94 -11.08
N VAL A 176 -5.31 9.26 -11.20
CA VAL A 176 -5.88 10.02 -12.32
C VAL A 176 -5.23 9.60 -13.63
N VAL A 177 -3.90 9.49 -13.70
CA VAL A 177 -3.19 9.03 -14.89
C VAL A 177 -3.60 7.59 -15.23
N ASN A 178 -3.74 6.73 -14.21
CA ASN A 178 -4.15 5.34 -14.37
C ASN A 178 -5.56 5.23 -14.99
N ALA A 179 -6.48 6.07 -14.54
CA ALA A 179 -7.87 6.10 -15.00
C ALA A 179 -8.08 6.82 -16.34
N SER A 180 -7.30 7.87 -16.64
CA SER A 180 -7.59 8.79 -17.77
C SER A 180 -6.70 8.61 -18.99
N VAL A 181 -5.39 8.42 -18.79
CA VAL A 181 -4.42 8.45 -19.90
C VAL A 181 -4.35 7.08 -20.60
N LEU A 182 -4.87 6.03 -19.96
CA LEU A 182 -4.40 4.67 -20.21
C LEU A 182 -5.52 3.64 -20.36
N VAL A 183 -6.73 4.02 -20.77
CA VAL A 183 -7.88 3.08 -20.92
C VAL A 183 -7.54 1.83 -21.77
N ARG A 184 -6.44 1.86 -22.56
CA ARG A 184 -6.00 0.76 -23.42
C ARG A 184 -4.51 0.37 -23.30
N LEU A 185 -3.76 0.90 -22.33
CA LEU A 185 -2.33 0.59 -22.22
C LEU A 185 -2.08 -0.71 -21.43
N TYR A 186 -0.86 -1.24 -21.56
CA TYR A 186 -0.49 -2.59 -21.11
C TYR A 186 -0.88 -2.84 -19.63
N PRO A 187 -1.47 -4.01 -19.29
CA PRO A 187 -1.83 -4.35 -17.91
C PRO A 187 -0.69 -4.18 -16.88
N GLY A 188 0.56 -4.38 -17.31
CA GLY A 188 1.75 -4.17 -16.47
C GLY A 188 1.95 -2.71 -16.04
N PHE A 189 1.59 -1.75 -16.87
CA PHE A 189 1.69 -0.33 -16.53
C PHE A 189 0.69 0.03 -15.42
N HIS A 190 -0.57 -0.40 -15.55
CA HIS A 190 -1.60 -0.19 -14.55
C HIS A 190 -1.23 -0.78 -13.20
N ALA A 191 -0.70 -2.01 -13.19
CA ALA A 191 -0.21 -2.66 -11.98
C ALA A 191 0.96 -1.87 -11.35
N SER A 192 1.87 -1.34 -12.17
CA SER A 192 3.02 -0.56 -11.70
C SER A 192 2.62 0.77 -11.06
N LEU A 193 1.68 1.50 -11.65
CA LEU A 193 1.12 2.70 -11.03
C LEU A 193 0.38 2.39 -9.73
N ALA A 194 -0.42 1.31 -9.72
CA ALA A 194 -1.16 0.88 -8.54
C ALA A 194 -0.23 0.55 -7.36
N ILE A 195 0.81 -0.26 -7.61
CA ILE A 195 1.83 -0.60 -6.62
C ILE A 195 2.55 0.68 -6.15
N THR A 196 2.90 1.58 -7.07
CA THR A 196 3.59 2.84 -6.74
C THR A 196 2.73 3.72 -5.83
N ALA A 197 1.44 3.87 -6.11
CA ALA A 197 0.50 4.63 -5.29
C ALA A 197 0.42 4.06 -3.86
N LEU A 198 0.25 2.74 -3.72
CA LEU A 198 0.18 2.08 -2.41
C LEU A 198 1.50 2.17 -1.63
N LEU A 199 2.64 1.92 -2.29
CA LEU A 199 3.96 2.07 -1.68
C LEU A 199 4.22 3.50 -1.22
N LEU A 200 3.86 4.49 -2.04
CA LEU A 200 4.09 5.91 -1.74
C LEU A 200 3.21 6.40 -0.59
N ALA A 201 1.94 6.00 -0.55
CA ALA A 201 1.05 6.30 0.56
C ALA A 201 1.63 5.77 1.89
N ALA A 202 2.05 4.50 1.90
CA ALA A 202 2.65 3.87 3.07
C ALA A 202 4.00 4.50 3.47
N ALA A 203 4.89 4.75 2.50
CA ALA A 203 6.20 5.33 2.73
C ALA A 203 6.11 6.76 3.27
N THR A 204 5.26 7.61 2.70
CA THR A 204 5.09 9.00 3.17
C THR A 204 4.36 9.08 4.50
N ALA A 205 3.39 8.19 4.77
CA ALA A 205 2.77 8.08 6.09
C ALA A 205 3.81 7.72 7.17
N VAL A 206 4.67 6.74 6.92
CA VAL A 206 5.72 6.32 7.86
C VAL A 206 6.84 7.37 7.99
N ALA A 207 7.29 7.95 6.87
CA ALA A 207 8.35 8.95 6.87
C ALA A 207 7.94 10.24 7.60
N SER A 208 6.66 10.63 7.52
CA SER A 208 6.10 11.83 8.18
C SER A 208 5.74 11.64 9.65
N ARG A 209 6.05 10.48 10.26
CA ARG A 209 5.79 10.27 11.69
C ARG A 209 6.77 11.07 12.55
N ALA A 210 6.25 11.90 13.45
CA ALA A 210 7.04 12.59 14.46
C ALA A 210 7.75 11.58 15.39
N GLU A 211 9.01 11.85 15.73
CA GLU A 211 9.81 11.05 16.67
C GLU A 211 9.23 11.09 18.09
N SER A 212 8.58 12.20 18.44
CA SER A 212 8.04 12.47 19.77
C SER A 212 6.67 11.85 20.04
N ALA A 213 6.09 11.07 19.11
CA ALA A 213 4.85 10.35 19.41
C ALA A 213 5.15 9.18 20.35
N SER A 214 5.41 9.48 21.63
CA SER A 214 5.45 8.54 22.75
C SER A 214 4.06 7.99 23.08
N ALA A 215 3.19 7.88 22.08
CA ALA A 215 1.95 7.17 22.19
C ALA A 215 2.35 5.69 22.30
N THR A 216 2.27 5.17 23.51
CA THR A 216 2.31 3.73 23.81
C THR A 216 1.59 3.03 22.65
N PRO A 217 2.28 2.17 21.87
CA PRO A 217 1.65 1.51 20.73
C PRO A 217 0.39 0.85 21.24
N ARG A 218 -0.77 1.31 20.76
CA ARG A 218 -2.06 0.76 21.19
C ARG A 218 -2.05 -0.68 20.69
N LYS A 219 -1.79 -1.64 21.59
CA LYS A 219 -1.65 -3.06 21.27
C LYS A 219 -2.78 -3.56 20.36
N TYR A 220 -3.99 -3.06 20.59
CA TYR A 220 -5.19 -3.33 19.79
C TYR A 220 -5.06 -2.90 18.33
N ARG A 221 -4.37 -1.79 18.03
CA ARG A 221 -4.13 -1.33 16.65
C ARG A 221 -3.19 -2.29 15.90
N LEU A 222 -2.15 -2.76 16.57
CA LEU A 222 -1.21 -3.73 15.99
C LEU A 222 -1.93 -5.04 15.67
N LEU A 223 -2.63 -5.59 16.67
CA LEU A 223 -3.37 -6.84 16.52
C LEU A 223 -4.46 -6.72 15.44
N GLY A 224 -5.11 -5.56 15.35
CA GLY A 224 -6.10 -5.27 14.30
C GLY A 224 -5.52 -5.31 12.90
N TYR A 225 -4.53 -4.48 12.58
CA TYR A 225 -3.98 -4.42 11.21
C TYR A 225 -3.30 -5.71 10.78
N PHE A 226 -2.47 -6.31 11.64
CA PHE A 226 -1.79 -7.56 11.30
C PHE A 226 -2.77 -8.74 11.26
N GLY A 227 -3.68 -8.82 12.23
CA GLY A 227 -4.69 -9.88 12.27
C GLY A 227 -5.59 -9.85 11.04
N VAL A 228 -6.08 -8.66 10.66
CA VAL A 228 -6.89 -8.50 9.45
C VAL A 228 -6.07 -8.79 8.20
N TRP A 229 -4.80 -8.37 8.12
CA TRP A 229 -3.96 -8.68 6.96
C TRP A 229 -3.72 -10.19 6.79
N VAL A 230 -3.34 -10.90 7.85
CA VAL A 230 -3.13 -12.35 7.83
C VAL A 230 -4.43 -13.09 7.50
N MET A 231 -5.54 -12.69 8.13
CA MET A 231 -6.86 -13.27 7.87
C MET A 231 -7.31 -13.01 6.41
N SER A 232 -7.01 -11.84 5.86
CA SER A 232 -7.31 -11.49 4.48
C SER A 232 -6.57 -12.40 3.48
N LEU A 233 -5.29 -12.70 3.74
CA LEU A 233 -4.52 -13.65 2.94
C LEU A 233 -5.09 -15.07 3.02
N ALA A 234 -5.48 -15.51 4.22
CA ALA A 234 -6.05 -16.85 4.43
C ALA A 234 -7.42 -17.02 3.74
N LEU A 235 -8.23 -15.96 3.69
CA LEU A 235 -9.58 -15.99 3.12
C LEU A 235 -9.63 -15.62 1.63
N ALA A 236 -8.52 -15.16 1.03
CA ALA A 236 -8.50 -14.61 -0.33
C ALA A 236 -9.12 -15.55 -1.38
N THR A 237 -8.78 -16.84 -1.36
CA THR A 237 -9.30 -17.81 -2.35
C THR A 237 -10.79 -18.07 -2.17
N LEU A 238 -11.25 -18.29 -0.93
CA LEU A 238 -12.67 -18.53 -0.64
C LEU A 238 -13.52 -17.32 -1.04
N SER A 239 -13.06 -16.12 -0.74
CA SER A 239 -13.77 -14.90 -1.09
C SER A 239 -13.71 -14.62 -2.59
N ALA A 240 -12.62 -14.96 -3.28
CA ALA A 240 -12.55 -14.88 -4.74
C ALA A 240 -13.58 -15.79 -5.43
N GLN A 241 -13.81 -17.01 -4.93
CA GLN A 241 -14.86 -17.91 -5.44
C GLN A 241 -16.25 -17.29 -5.31
N ARG A 242 -16.55 -16.64 -4.17
CA ARG A 242 -17.82 -15.93 -3.97
C ARG A 242 -17.94 -14.68 -4.83
N LEU A 243 -16.85 -13.93 -4.99
CA LEU A 243 -16.80 -12.77 -5.87
C LEU A 243 -17.02 -13.14 -7.33
N SER A 244 -16.66 -14.37 -7.73
CA SER A 244 -16.74 -14.82 -9.12
C SER A 244 -18.15 -14.74 -9.72
N THR A 245 -19.20 -14.76 -8.88
CA THR A 245 -20.61 -14.65 -9.28
C THR A 245 -21.14 -13.21 -9.36
N PHE A 246 -20.30 -12.21 -9.08
CA PHE A 246 -20.66 -10.79 -9.11
C PHE A 246 -20.08 -10.09 -10.35
N ASP A 247 -20.53 -10.51 -11.54
CA ASP A 247 -19.93 -10.07 -12.81
C ASP A 247 -20.06 -8.57 -13.05
N ASN A 248 -21.25 -7.98 -12.80
CA ASN A 248 -21.45 -6.56 -13.01
C ASN A 248 -20.57 -5.70 -12.07
N TYR A 249 -20.51 -6.02 -10.78
CA TYR A 249 -19.58 -5.40 -9.83
C TYR A 249 -18.12 -5.48 -10.30
N ARG A 250 -17.67 -6.67 -10.73
CA ARG A 250 -16.30 -6.88 -11.21
C ARG A 250 -16.01 -6.06 -12.47
N MET A 251 -16.93 -6.02 -13.43
CA MET A 251 -16.80 -5.22 -14.65
C MET A 251 -16.69 -3.73 -14.31
N VAL A 252 -17.55 -3.21 -13.42
CA VAL A 252 -17.49 -1.80 -13.00
C VAL A 252 -16.14 -1.46 -12.37
N LEU A 253 -15.60 -2.33 -11.50
CA LEU A 253 -14.29 -2.09 -10.90
C LEU A 253 -13.13 -2.22 -11.88
N LEU A 254 -13.16 -3.19 -12.80
CA LEU A 254 -12.14 -3.30 -13.85
C LEU A 254 -12.10 -2.07 -14.75
N ASP A 255 -13.26 -1.47 -15.02
CA ASP A 255 -13.38 -0.29 -15.86
C ASP A 255 -13.03 1.02 -15.14
N ARG A 256 -13.33 1.13 -13.85
CA ARG A 256 -13.34 2.41 -13.13
C ARG A 256 -12.38 2.50 -11.95
N ALA A 257 -11.85 1.39 -11.46
CA ALA A 257 -11.04 1.34 -10.26
C ALA A 257 -9.59 0.90 -10.57
N PRO A 258 -8.68 1.84 -10.87
CA PRO A 258 -7.23 1.63 -10.92
C PRO A 258 -6.63 0.57 -9.98
N LEU A 259 -6.88 0.65 -8.67
CA LEU A 259 -6.28 -0.24 -7.66
C LEU A 259 -7.16 -1.46 -7.42
N LEU A 260 -8.45 -1.27 -7.14
CA LEU A 260 -9.37 -2.36 -6.87
C LEU A 260 -9.58 -3.26 -8.09
N GLY A 261 -9.45 -2.74 -9.31
CA GLY A 261 -9.41 -3.52 -10.54
C GLY A 261 -8.25 -4.52 -10.56
N GLN A 262 -7.07 -4.15 -10.04
CA GLN A 262 -5.96 -5.11 -9.88
C GLN A 262 -6.29 -6.21 -8.89
N ALA A 263 -6.99 -5.88 -7.80
CA ALA A 263 -7.47 -6.88 -6.86
C ALA A 263 -8.50 -7.83 -7.50
N VAL A 264 -9.39 -7.32 -8.37
CA VAL A 264 -10.31 -8.16 -9.16
C VAL A 264 -9.56 -9.07 -10.12
N LEU A 265 -8.51 -8.59 -10.79
CA LEU A 265 -7.67 -9.41 -11.67
C LEU A 265 -6.96 -10.54 -10.89
N VAL A 266 -6.46 -10.25 -9.70
CA VAL A 266 -5.85 -11.28 -8.82
C VAL A 266 -6.90 -12.27 -8.34
N ALA A 267 -8.07 -11.80 -7.91
CA ALA A 267 -9.18 -12.66 -7.51
C ALA A 267 -9.61 -13.59 -8.66
N GLY A 268 -9.71 -13.08 -9.89
CA GLY A 268 -10.01 -13.89 -11.07
C GLY A 268 -8.93 -14.92 -11.43
N ARG A 269 -7.68 -14.73 -11.00
CA ARG A 269 -6.64 -15.77 -11.12
C ARG A 269 -6.75 -16.83 -10.02
N LEU A 270 -7.19 -16.45 -8.82
CA LEU A 270 -7.39 -17.38 -7.70
C LEU A 270 -8.64 -18.24 -7.90
N ALA A 271 -9.69 -17.66 -8.46
CA ALA A 271 -10.95 -18.32 -8.78
C ALA A 271 -11.50 -17.76 -10.10
N PRO A 272 -11.17 -18.40 -11.24
CA PRO A 272 -11.68 -17.99 -12.54
C PRO A 272 -13.22 -17.96 -12.57
N PRO A 273 -13.84 -16.97 -13.25
CA PRO A 273 -15.29 -16.97 -13.44
C PRO A 273 -15.75 -18.24 -14.17
N PRO A 274 -16.99 -18.70 -13.91
CA PRO A 274 -17.59 -19.75 -14.72
C PRO A 274 -17.66 -19.31 -16.19
N PRO A 275 -17.57 -20.24 -17.15
CA PRO A 275 -17.77 -19.92 -18.55
C PRO A 275 -19.21 -19.43 -18.77
N ILE A 276 -19.37 -18.45 -19.66
CA ILE A 276 -20.70 -18.03 -20.11
C ILE A 276 -21.28 -19.21 -20.88
N SER A 277 -22.34 -19.84 -20.36
CA SER A 277 -23.05 -20.91 -21.06
C SER A 277 -23.55 -20.37 -22.40
N ALA A 278 -23.28 -21.08 -23.49
CA ALA A 278 -23.64 -20.67 -24.85
C ALA A 278 -25.17 -20.63 -25.12
N ASP A 279 -25.98 -20.96 -24.12
CA ASP A 279 -27.43 -21.13 -24.21
C ASP A 279 -28.23 -19.85 -23.86
N CYS A 280 -27.60 -18.67 -23.92
CA CYS A 280 -28.27 -17.37 -23.73
C CYS A 280 -28.57 -16.69 -25.06
#